data_AF-A0A3D0M0Y5-F1
#
_entry.id   AF-A0A3D0M0Y5-F1
#
_cell.length_a   1.000
_cell.length_b   1.000
_cell.length_c   1.000
_cell.angle_alpha   90.00
_cell.angle_beta   90.00
_cell.angle_gamma   90.00
#
_symmetry.space_group_name_H-M   'P 1'
#
loop_
_entity.id
_entity.type
_entity.pdbx_description
1 polymer ?
#
loop_
_entity_poly.entity_id
_entity_poly.type
_entity_poly.pdbx_seq_one_letter_code
_entity_poly.pdbx_strand_id
1 'polypeptide(L)'
;MYLRPFSKEQPSALIKNLSKGDEDETIQEQIINYIDGDFLQKHKVFASNPMLLTFVIMKYPLVESFYGEKRLFYRTVYDAIVDEHDEEKKGYARVFWSAQNADEFTTVFEEFCSVTYIKHKVEFDRDTFDEYFKNLITKDSLENPRIMASKNFIHDACTTACMMYEEDIKLLYIDHGFQEYLFAKYYYSAEPEELETLGQSLWDAAETEFDGNDASKC
;
A
#
# COMPACT_ATOMS: atom_id res chain seq x y z
N MET A 1 3.48 -12.63 13.86
CA MET A 1 3.58 -11.62 14.93
C MET A 1 2.38 -10.70 14.74
N TYR A 2 1.32 -10.83 15.53
CA TYR A 2 0.10 -10.03 15.35
C TYR A 2 0.35 -8.61 15.89
N LEU A 3 0.42 -7.63 14.99
CA LEU A 3 0.34 -6.21 15.37
C LEU A 3 -1.10 -5.95 15.80
N ARG A 4 -1.33 -5.75 17.10
CA ARG A 4 -2.65 -5.32 17.57
C ARG A 4 -2.93 -3.92 17.02
N PRO A 5 -4.09 -3.70 16.39
CA PRO A 5 -4.48 -2.36 15.99
C PRO A 5 -4.60 -1.47 17.23
N PHE A 6 -4.29 -0.19 17.06
CA PHE A 6 -4.41 0.80 18.10
C PHE A 6 -5.86 0.94 18.58
N SER A 7 -6.04 1.02 19.91
CA SER A 7 -7.31 1.45 20.51
C SER A 7 -7.51 2.95 20.27
N LYS A 8 -8.74 3.46 20.36
CA LYS A 8 -9.08 4.87 20.02
C LYS A 8 -8.20 5.94 20.70
N GLU A 9 -7.58 5.62 21.83
CA GLU A 9 -6.77 6.55 22.62
C GLU A 9 -5.27 6.50 22.27
N GLN A 10 -4.81 5.39 21.68
CA GLN A 10 -3.40 5.16 21.35
C GLN A 10 -2.87 6.04 20.20
N PRO A 11 -3.66 6.36 19.15
CA PRO A 11 -3.26 7.30 18.11
C PRO A 11 -2.90 8.67 18.69
N SER A 12 -3.78 9.23 19.53
CA SER A 12 -3.56 10.52 20.18
C SER A 12 -2.35 10.51 21.11
N ALA A 13 -2.10 9.40 21.81
CA ALA A 13 -0.91 9.24 22.64
C ALA A 13 0.37 9.15 21.79
N LEU A 14 0.32 8.50 20.62
CA LEU A 14 1.47 8.41 19.71
C LEU A 14 1.80 9.78 19.12
N ILE A 15 0.81 10.54 18.64
CA ILE A 15 0.99 11.93 18.15
C ILE A 15 1.67 12.77 19.22
N LYS A 16 1.12 12.77 20.45
CA LYS A 16 1.71 13.50 21.58
C LYS A 16 3.13 13.06 21.92
N ASN A 17 3.52 11.83 21.63
CA ASN A 17 4.88 11.35 21.91
C ASN A 17 5.86 11.67 20.79
N LEU A 18 5.44 11.63 19.53
CA LEU A 18 6.28 11.91 18.37
C LEU A 18 6.48 13.42 18.18
N SER A 19 5.49 14.24 18.51
CA SER A 19 5.55 15.70 18.43
C SER A 19 6.13 16.37 19.69
N LYS A 20 6.72 15.60 20.62
CA LYS A 20 7.33 16.13 21.86
C LYS A 20 8.53 17.05 21.64
N GLY A 21 9.10 17.06 20.44
CA GLY A 21 10.20 17.93 20.04
C GLY A 21 9.79 19.21 19.33
N ASP A 22 8.52 19.32 18.90
CA ASP A 22 7.98 20.49 18.23
C ASP A 22 7.24 21.35 19.26
N GLU A 23 7.69 22.58 19.47
CA GLU A 23 7.13 23.52 20.46
C GLU A 23 5.74 24.08 20.06
N ASP A 24 5.20 23.68 18.91
CA ASP A 24 3.98 24.26 18.35
C ASP A 24 2.76 23.35 18.61
N GLU A 25 2.04 23.61 19.71
CA GLU A 25 0.77 22.93 20.05
C GLU A 25 -0.25 22.99 18.89
N THR A 26 -0.14 24.00 18.00
CA THR A 26 -1.02 24.15 16.83
C THR A 26 -0.85 23.03 15.80
N ILE A 27 0.38 22.53 15.57
CA ILE A 27 0.64 21.43 14.61
C ILE A 27 0.04 20.12 15.14
N GLN A 28 0.11 19.89 16.45
CA GLN A 28 -0.48 18.70 17.06
C GLN A 28 -2.01 18.69 16.91
N GLU A 29 -2.67 19.83 17.12
CA GLU A 29 -4.11 19.97 16.92
C GLU A 29 -4.51 19.78 15.46
N GLN A 30 -3.72 20.31 14.52
CA GLN A 30 -3.95 20.12 13.08
C GLN A 30 -3.82 18.64 12.66
N ILE A 31 -2.80 17.93 13.14
CA ILE A 31 -2.63 16.49 12.90
C ILE A 31 -3.81 15.69 13.48
N ILE A 32 -4.24 16.00 14.70
CA ILE A 32 -5.39 15.35 15.33
C ILE A 32 -6.66 15.59 14.51
N ASN A 33 -6.92 16.83 14.09
CA ASN A 33 -8.07 17.17 13.25
C ASN A 33 -8.03 16.48 11.89
N TYR A 34 -6.84 16.30 11.30
CA TYR A 34 -6.68 15.56 10.05
C TYR A 34 -6.97 14.06 10.22
N ILE A 35 -6.52 13.46 11.33
CA ILE A 35 -6.79 12.06 11.68
C ILE A 35 -8.27 11.81 12.00
N ASP A 36 -8.90 12.75 12.69
CA ASP A 36 -10.33 12.70 13.00
C ASP A 36 -11.20 13.13 11.81
N GLY A 37 -10.58 13.64 10.73
CA GLY A 37 -11.26 14.05 9.51
C GLY A 37 -11.76 12.88 8.65
N ASP A 38 -12.67 13.19 7.73
CA ASP A 38 -13.39 12.20 6.92
C ASP A 38 -12.48 11.26 6.10
N PHE A 39 -11.31 11.74 5.67
CA PHE A 39 -10.39 10.94 4.85
C PHE A 39 -9.79 9.77 5.65
N LEU A 40 -9.22 10.02 6.83
CA LEU A 40 -8.65 8.96 7.66
C LEU A 40 -9.72 8.15 8.40
N GLN A 41 -10.90 8.71 8.64
CA GLN A 41 -12.06 7.94 9.09
C GLN A 41 -12.58 6.95 8.03
N LYS A 42 -12.44 7.27 6.74
CA LYS A 42 -12.70 6.32 5.63
C LYS A 42 -11.58 5.29 5.51
N HIS A 43 -10.34 5.68 5.79
CA HIS A 43 -9.17 4.80 5.73
C HIS A 43 -8.61 4.48 7.13
N LYS A 44 -9.45 3.87 7.99
CA LYS A 44 -9.13 3.64 9.42
C LYS A 44 -7.86 2.85 9.66
N VAL A 45 -7.39 2.08 8.69
CA VAL A 45 -6.18 1.27 8.84
C VAL A 45 -4.94 2.13 9.05
N PHE A 46 -4.90 3.35 8.50
CA PHE A 46 -3.79 4.29 8.74
C PHE A 46 -3.74 4.78 10.18
N ALA A 47 -4.89 5.04 10.79
CA ALA A 47 -4.96 5.42 12.22
C ALA A 47 -4.80 4.22 13.16
N SER A 48 -5.19 3.02 12.70
CA SER A 48 -5.19 1.81 13.52
C SER A 48 -3.85 1.06 13.48
N ASN A 49 -3.05 1.23 12.42
CA ASN A 49 -1.73 0.63 12.31
C ASN A 49 -0.67 1.62 12.85
N PRO A 50 0.04 1.29 13.94
CA PRO A 50 1.03 2.17 14.56
C PRO A 50 2.11 2.65 13.59
N MET A 51 2.54 1.82 12.63
CA MET A 51 3.51 2.24 11.62
C MET A 51 2.91 3.27 10.68
N LEU A 52 1.77 2.95 10.05
CA LEU A 52 1.15 3.84 9.09
C LEU A 52 0.81 5.19 9.73
N LEU A 53 0.34 5.18 10.97
CA LEU A 53 0.09 6.40 11.71
C LEU A 53 1.38 7.19 11.95
N THR A 54 2.48 6.52 12.29
CA THR A 54 3.80 7.18 12.43
C THR A 54 4.20 7.87 11.13
N PHE A 55 4.01 7.22 9.98
CA PHE A 55 4.30 7.82 8.67
C PHE A 55 3.42 9.04 8.37
N VAL A 56 2.10 8.94 8.63
CA VAL A 56 1.17 10.06 8.47
C VAL A 56 1.59 11.26 9.34
N ILE A 57 2.02 11.01 10.57
CA ILE A 57 2.50 12.05 11.49
C ILE A 57 3.83 12.66 10.98
N MET A 58 4.81 11.82 10.63
CA MET A 58 6.13 12.28 10.17
C MET A 58 6.07 13.06 8.86
N LYS A 59 5.15 12.70 7.96
CA LYS A 59 4.98 13.35 6.65
C LYS A 59 3.80 14.32 6.63
N TYR A 60 3.25 14.71 7.79
CA TYR A 60 2.08 15.58 7.89
C TYR A 60 2.18 16.85 7.02
N PRO A 61 3.29 17.62 7.00
CA PRO A 61 3.39 18.82 6.17
C PRO A 61 3.22 18.55 4.65
N LEU A 62 3.65 17.36 4.19
CA LEU A 62 3.46 16.92 2.81
C LEU A 62 2.04 16.42 2.59
N VAL A 63 1.50 15.65 3.53
CA VAL A 63 0.16 15.07 3.46
C VAL A 63 -0.94 16.14 3.51
N GLU A 64 -0.79 17.17 4.34
CA GLU A 64 -1.67 18.34 4.40
C GLU A 64 -1.72 19.06 3.05
N SER A 65 -0.58 19.17 2.36
CA SER A 65 -0.48 19.81 1.05
C SER A 65 -1.28 19.11 -0.06
N PHE A 66 -1.66 17.84 0.14
CA PHE A 66 -2.38 17.06 -0.86
C PHE A 66 -3.90 17.25 -0.82
N TYR A 67 -4.48 17.99 0.14
CA TYR A 67 -5.92 18.34 0.19
C TYR A 67 -6.91 17.18 -0.12
N GLY A 68 -6.58 15.94 0.25
CA GLY A 68 -7.42 14.76 -0.02
C GLY A 68 -7.21 14.09 -1.38
N GLU A 69 -6.16 14.43 -2.13
CA GLU A 69 -5.73 13.68 -3.31
C GLU A 69 -5.18 12.30 -2.91
N LYS A 70 -6.09 11.30 -2.88
CA LYS A 70 -5.83 9.90 -2.53
C LYS A 70 -4.53 9.38 -3.18
N ARG A 71 -4.35 9.57 -4.48
CA ARG A 71 -3.17 9.10 -5.23
C ARG A 71 -1.86 9.63 -4.67
N LEU A 72 -1.78 10.93 -4.37
CA LEU A 72 -0.55 11.54 -3.85
C LEU A 72 -0.26 11.03 -2.44
N PHE A 73 -1.29 10.85 -1.63
CA PHE A 73 -1.15 10.25 -0.31
C PHE A 73 -0.56 8.83 -0.37
N TYR A 74 -1.18 7.91 -1.13
CA TYR A 74 -0.67 6.53 -1.23
C TYR A 74 0.72 6.46 -1.85
N ARG A 75 1.03 7.33 -2.82
CA ARG A 75 2.38 7.48 -3.35
C ARG A 75 3.37 7.86 -2.26
N THR A 76 3.12 8.95 -1.55
CA THR A 76 4.04 9.44 -0.51
C THR A 76 4.22 8.43 0.61
N VAL A 77 3.15 7.73 1.01
CA VAL A 77 3.26 6.69 2.04
C VAL A 77 4.00 5.46 1.52
N TYR A 78 3.75 5.03 0.27
CA TYR A 78 4.46 3.91 -0.34
C TYR A 78 5.96 4.21 -0.47
N ASP A 79 6.31 5.35 -1.07
CA ASP A 79 7.68 5.80 -1.25
C ASP A 79 8.37 5.92 0.12
N ALA A 80 7.70 6.44 1.16
CA ALA A 80 8.28 6.48 2.51
C ALA A 80 8.52 5.08 3.11
N ILE A 81 7.60 4.12 2.92
CA ILE A 81 7.79 2.77 3.48
C ILE A 81 8.89 2.02 2.73
N VAL A 82 9.01 2.24 1.42
CA VAL A 82 9.97 1.51 0.58
C VAL A 82 11.36 2.17 0.56
N ASP A 83 11.43 3.51 0.52
CA ASP A 83 12.68 4.30 0.37
C ASP A 83 13.29 4.72 1.72
N GLU A 84 12.50 5.03 2.75
CA GLU A 84 13.01 5.54 4.06
C GLU A 84 13.73 4.44 4.87
N HIS A 85 13.93 3.27 4.28
CA HIS A 85 14.75 2.18 4.81
C HIS A 85 16.21 2.23 4.40
N ASP A 86 16.59 3.05 3.41
CA ASP A 86 17.97 3.08 2.89
C ASP A 86 18.87 4.13 3.60
N GLU A 87 18.31 5.25 4.08
CA GLU A 87 19.15 6.37 4.55
C GLU A 87 19.42 6.47 6.06
N GLU A 88 18.67 5.80 6.95
CA GLU A 88 18.79 6.10 8.40
C GLU A 88 19.47 5.04 9.30
N LYS A 89 19.91 3.87 8.82
CA LYS A 89 20.55 2.88 9.70
C LYS A 89 21.79 2.22 9.11
N LYS A 90 22.95 2.77 9.48
CA LYS A 90 24.24 2.04 9.48
C LYS A 90 24.14 0.81 10.40
N GLY A 91 23.52 -0.28 9.92
CA GLY A 91 23.55 -1.60 10.57
C GLY A 91 22.30 -2.48 10.49
N TYR A 92 21.12 -1.97 10.08
CA TYR A 92 19.87 -2.75 9.99
C TYR A 92 19.01 -2.31 8.78
N ALA A 93 19.60 -2.21 7.60
CA ALA A 93 18.82 -2.09 6.37
C ALA A 93 17.96 -3.35 6.22
N ARG A 94 16.64 -3.18 6.00
CA ARG A 94 15.78 -4.31 5.66
C ARG A 94 16.10 -4.69 4.22
N VAL A 95 16.78 -5.80 4.02
CA VAL A 95 17.18 -6.28 2.70
C VAL A 95 16.04 -7.09 2.11
N PHE A 96 15.62 -6.77 0.89
CA PHE A 96 14.67 -7.58 0.13
C PHE A 96 15.25 -8.98 -0.12
N TRP A 97 14.46 -10.02 0.14
CA TRP A 97 14.85 -11.41 -0.12
C TRP A 97 14.54 -11.83 -1.55
N SER A 98 13.57 -11.18 -2.17
CA SER A 98 13.07 -11.46 -3.51
C SER A 98 13.66 -10.56 -4.59
N ALA A 99 14.23 -9.42 -4.22
CA ALA A 99 14.73 -8.38 -5.12
C ALA A 99 16.11 -7.87 -4.69
N GLN A 100 16.89 -7.33 -5.62
CA GLN A 100 18.17 -6.68 -5.33
C GLN A 100 17.98 -5.28 -4.70
N ASN A 101 16.89 -4.61 -5.05
CA ASN A 101 16.58 -3.26 -4.60
C ASN A 101 15.05 -3.05 -4.54
N ALA A 102 14.66 -1.88 -4.01
CA ALA A 102 13.27 -1.45 -3.90
C ALA A 102 12.55 -1.37 -5.26
N ASP A 103 13.25 -0.95 -6.32
CA ASP A 103 12.67 -0.76 -7.66
C ASP A 103 12.26 -2.10 -8.29
N GLU A 104 13.12 -3.12 -8.19
CA GLU A 104 12.84 -4.48 -8.66
C GLU A 104 11.62 -5.07 -7.93
N PHE A 105 11.55 -4.93 -6.60
CA PHE A 105 10.39 -5.37 -5.82
C PHE A 105 9.12 -4.64 -6.25
N THR A 106 9.21 -3.31 -6.36
CA THR A 106 8.08 -2.45 -6.72
C THR A 106 7.55 -2.78 -8.11
N THR A 107 8.42 -3.03 -9.09
CA THR A 107 8.03 -3.40 -10.46
C THR A 107 7.21 -4.70 -10.49
N VAL A 108 7.65 -5.73 -9.76
CA VAL A 108 6.90 -7.00 -9.68
C VAL A 108 5.60 -6.82 -8.90
N PHE A 109 5.61 -5.98 -7.85
CA PHE A 109 4.42 -5.76 -7.04
C PHE A 109 3.36 -4.91 -7.76
N GLU A 110 3.77 -4.01 -8.66
CA GLU A 110 2.89 -3.28 -9.56
C GLU A 110 2.12 -4.23 -10.48
N GLU A 111 2.82 -5.17 -11.14
CA GLU A 111 2.16 -6.18 -11.98
C GLU A 111 1.25 -7.10 -11.15
N PHE A 112 1.71 -7.53 -9.98
CA PHE A 112 0.89 -8.37 -9.10
C PHE A 112 -0.40 -7.65 -8.68
N CYS A 113 -0.29 -6.39 -8.25
CA CYS A 113 -1.45 -5.58 -7.88
C CYS A 113 -2.35 -5.32 -9.09
N SER A 114 -1.79 -5.13 -10.28
CA SER A 114 -2.60 -4.85 -11.47
C SER A 114 -3.48 -6.05 -11.87
N VAL A 115 -2.89 -7.24 -11.92
CA VAL A 115 -3.58 -8.50 -12.25
C VAL A 115 -4.64 -8.85 -11.21
N THR A 116 -4.32 -8.67 -9.93
CA THR A 116 -5.24 -9.01 -8.83
C THR A 116 -6.38 -8.00 -8.69
N TYR A 117 -6.13 -6.72 -8.98
CA TYR A 117 -7.14 -5.66 -8.94
C TYR A 117 -8.23 -5.87 -10.00
N ILE A 118 -7.84 -6.18 -11.25
CA ILE A 118 -8.80 -6.46 -12.35
C ILE A 118 -9.68 -7.66 -12.02
N LYS A 119 -9.16 -8.63 -11.25
CA LYS A 119 -9.90 -9.82 -10.83
C LYS A 119 -10.63 -9.65 -9.50
N HIS A 120 -10.69 -8.43 -8.96
CA HIS A 120 -11.29 -8.09 -7.67
C HIS A 120 -10.79 -8.99 -6.52
N LYS A 121 -9.51 -9.37 -6.55
CA LYS A 121 -8.87 -10.19 -5.51
C LYS A 121 -8.16 -9.33 -4.49
N VAL A 122 -8.63 -9.41 -3.25
CA VAL A 122 -8.11 -8.63 -2.10
C VAL A 122 -7.58 -9.52 -0.98
N GLU A 123 -7.88 -10.82 -1.02
CA GLU A 123 -7.39 -11.84 -0.10
C GLU A 123 -6.91 -13.08 -0.87
N PHE A 124 -5.88 -13.73 -0.35
CA PHE A 124 -5.24 -14.88 -0.99
C PHE A 124 -4.94 -15.95 0.04
N ASP A 125 -5.15 -17.22 -0.28
CA ASP A 125 -4.39 -18.28 0.37
C ASP A 125 -3.03 -18.45 -0.33
N ARG A 126 -2.15 -19.30 0.23
CA ARG A 126 -0.82 -19.56 -0.34
C ARG A 126 -0.88 -20.10 -1.77
N ASP A 127 -1.83 -20.97 -2.08
CA ASP A 127 -1.93 -21.62 -3.39
C ASP A 127 -2.40 -20.64 -4.47
N THR A 128 -3.41 -19.83 -4.14
CA THR A 128 -3.96 -18.79 -5.00
C THR A 128 -2.94 -17.68 -5.23
N PHE A 129 -2.21 -17.28 -4.18
CA PHE A 129 -1.12 -16.31 -4.32
C PHE A 129 -0.05 -16.85 -5.28
N ASP A 130 0.38 -18.10 -5.10
CA ASP A 130 1.36 -18.75 -5.96
C ASP A 130 0.89 -18.85 -7.42
N GLU A 131 -0.40 -19.08 -7.66
CA GLU A 131 -0.98 -19.09 -9.00
C GLU A 131 -0.85 -17.73 -9.68
N TYR A 132 -1.25 -16.64 -9.01
CA TYR A 132 -1.09 -15.28 -9.54
C TYR A 132 0.38 -14.94 -9.75
N PHE A 133 1.24 -15.26 -8.78
CA PHE A 133 2.65 -14.94 -8.82
C PHE A 133 3.40 -15.66 -9.96
N LYS A 134 3.03 -16.92 -10.26
CA LYS A 134 3.65 -17.67 -11.37
C LYS A 134 3.35 -17.08 -12.74
N ASN A 135 2.20 -16.43 -12.89
CA ASN A 135 1.76 -15.84 -14.16
C ASN A 135 2.33 -14.44 -14.41
N LEU A 136 3.08 -13.87 -13.46
CA LEU A 136 3.76 -12.59 -13.64
C LEU A 136 4.88 -12.72 -14.67
N ILE A 137 4.96 -11.73 -15.56
CA ILE A 137 5.95 -11.65 -16.65
C ILE A 137 7.17 -10.84 -16.19
N THR A 138 6.97 -9.79 -15.39
CA THR A 138 8.05 -8.90 -14.93
C THR A 138 9.14 -9.64 -14.17
N LYS A 139 8.78 -10.66 -13.37
CA LYS A 139 9.73 -11.50 -12.62
C LYS A 139 10.76 -12.21 -13.50
N ASP A 140 10.42 -12.50 -14.77
CA ASP A 140 11.29 -13.22 -15.70
C ASP A 140 12.26 -12.27 -16.42
N SER A 141 11.99 -10.96 -16.39
CA SER A 141 12.84 -9.90 -16.96
C SER A 141 13.89 -9.34 -15.99
N LEU A 142 13.85 -9.77 -14.72
CA LEU A 142 14.80 -9.33 -13.69
C LEU A 142 16.21 -9.88 -13.95
N GLU A 143 17.22 -9.20 -13.41
CA GLU A 143 18.62 -9.66 -13.51
C GLU A 143 18.84 -11.02 -12.83
N ASN A 144 18.11 -11.30 -11.75
CA ASN A 144 18.16 -12.58 -11.05
C ASN A 144 16.76 -13.14 -10.74
N PRO A 145 16.09 -13.78 -11.72
CA PRO A 145 14.75 -14.31 -11.53
C PRO A 145 14.65 -15.41 -10.46
N ARG A 146 15.78 -16.05 -10.09
CA ARG A 146 15.79 -17.16 -9.13
C ARG A 146 15.52 -16.72 -7.69
N ILE A 147 15.90 -15.48 -7.33
CA ILE A 147 15.64 -14.96 -5.99
C ILE A 147 14.20 -14.48 -5.84
N MET A 148 13.56 -14.07 -6.94
CA MET A 148 12.16 -13.66 -7.06
C MET A 148 11.20 -14.86 -6.99
N ALA A 149 11.32 -15.63 -5.92
CA ALA A 149 10.42 -16.74 -5.60
C ALA A 149 9.24 -16.24 -4.76
N SER A 150 8.03 -16.79 -4.99
CA SER A 150 6.80 -16.39 -4.28
C SER A 150 6.97 -16.30 -2.76
N LYS A 151 7.64 -17.30 -2.15
CA LYS A 151 7.91 -17.29 -0.70
C LYS A 151 8.72 -16.08 -0.23
N ASN A 152 9.75 -15.71 -1.00
CA ASN A 152 10.58 -14.55 -0.68
C ASN A 152 9.81 -13.26 -0.91
N PHE A 153 8.99 -13.21 -1.98
CA PHE A 153 8.17 -12.06 -2.29
C PHE A 153 7.11 -11.81 -1.22
N ILE A 154 6.43 -12.85 -0.74
CA ILE A 154 5.49 -12.75 0.38
C ILE A 154 6.20 -12.25 1.65
N HIS A 155 7.42 -12.74 1.91
CA HIS A 155 8.21 -12.26 3.04
C HIS A 155 8.47 -10.76 2.93
N ASP A 156 8.89 -10.29 1.76
CA ASP A 156 9.15 -8.88 1.53
C ASP A 156 7.88 -8.04 1.59
N ALA A 157 6.80 -8.48 0.96
CA ALA A 157 5.51 -7.80 1.00
C ALA A 157 4.95 -7.67 2.44
N CYS A 158 5.19 -8.66 3.31
CA CYS A 158 4.69 -8.63 4.68
C CYS A 158 5.66 -7.97 5.68
N THR A 159 6.97 -8.13 5.50
CA THR A 159 7.98 -7.80 6.51
C THR A 159 8.85 -6.62 6.11
N THR A 160 9.29 -6.60 4.85
CA THR A 160 10.22 -5.58 4.33
C THR A 160 9.44 -4.32 3.98
N ALA A 161 8.54 -4.44 3.01
CA ALA A 161 7.67 -3.38 2.51
C ALA A 161 6.40 -3.19 3.35
N CYS A 162 6.01 -4.15 4.20
CA CYS A 162 4.81 -4.06 5.04
C CYS A 162 3.56 -3.57 4.26
N MET A 163 3.30 -4.10 3.07
CA MET A 163 2.13 -3.78 2.25
C MET A 163 1.03 -4.82 2.38
N MET A 164 1.38 -6.01 2.87
CA MET A 164 0.48 -7.11 3.15
C MET A 164 0.68 -7.64 4.57
N TYR A 165 -0.23 -8.48 5.04
CA TYR A 165 -0.08 -9.20 6.29
C TYR A 165 -0.70 -10.60 6.20
N GLU A 166 -0.20 -11.49 7.04
CA GLU A 166 -0.75 -12.84 7.22
C GLU A 166 -1.79 -12.82 8.35
N GLU A 167 -3.01 -13.27 8.05
CA GLU A 167 -4.06 -13.55 9.02
C GLU A 167 -4.50 -15.01 8.89
N ASP A 168 -4.20 -15.81 9.91
CA ASP A 168 -4.40 -17.26 9.95
C ASP A 168 -3.69 -17.99 8.79
N ILE A 169 -4.43 -18.30 7.72
CA ILE A 169 -3.94 -18.97 6.51
C ILE A 169 -4.07 -18.09 5.27
N LYS A 170 -4.49 -16.84 5.44
CA LYS A 170 -4.72 -15.88 4.37
C LYS A 170 -3.66 -14.77 4.37
N LEU A 171 -3.42 -14.23 3.20
CA LEU A 171 -2.64 -13.03 2.92
C LEU A 171 -3.63 -11.93 2.52
N LEU A 172 -3.55 -10.78 3.18
CA LEU A 172 -4.39 -9.63 2.93
C LEU A 172 -3.53 -8.39 2.70
N TYR A 173 -4.00 -7.47 1.86
CA TYR A 173 -3.43 -6.13 1.78
C TYR A 173 -3.67 -5.36 3.07
N ILE A 174 -2.70 -4.53 3.50
CA ILE A 174 -2.93 -3.64 4.65
C ILE A 174 -4.07 -2.65 4.35
N ASP A 175 -4.09 -2.08 3.15
CA ASP A 175 -5.18 -1.22 2.68
C ASP A 175 -5.40 -1.45 1.18
N HIS A 176 -6.66 -1.47 0.75
CA HIS A 176 -7.01 -1.67 -0.67
C HIS A 176 -6.50 -0.51 -1.55
N GLY A 177 -6.30 0.68 -0.99
CA GLY A 177 -5.78 1.81 -1.75
C GLY A 177 -4.31 1.67 -2.16
N PHE A 178 -3.51 0.80 -1.51
CA PHE A 178 -2.17 0.47 -2.01
C PHE A 178 -2.25 -0.39 -3.29
N GLN A 179 -3.17 -1.35 -3.32
CA GLN A 179 -3.44 -2.14 -4.52
C GLN A 179 -3.91 -1.25 -5.67
N GLU A 180 -4.86 -0.33 -5.40
CA GLU A 180 -5.33 0.65 -6.39
C GLU A 180 -4.19 1.57 -6.89
N TYR A 181 -3.35 2.06 -5.99
CA TYR A 181 -2.22 2.92 -6.34
C TYR A 181 -1.24 2.19 -7.26
N LEU A 182 -0.85 0.96 -6.91
CA LEU A 182 0.10 0.17 -7.69
C LEU A 182 -0.50 -0.28 -9.03
N PHE A 183 -1.78 -0.61 -9.08
CA PHE A 183 -2.51 -0.82 -10.34
C PHE A 183 -2.45 0.44 -11.24
N ALA A 184 -2.73 1.62 -10.68
CA ALA A 184 -2.68 2.87 -11.44
C ALA A 184 -1.27 3.20 -11.92
N LYS A 185 -0.24 2.90 -11.11
CA LYS A 185 1.16 3.13 -11.44
C LYS A 185 1.64 2.20 -12.57
N TYR A 186 1.24 0.93 -12.53
CA TYR A 186 1.50 -0.05 -13.59
C TYR A 186 0.98 0.45 -14.95
N TYR A 187 -0.30 0.81 -15.02
CA TYR A 187 -0.92 1.25 -16.27
C TYR A 187 -0.53 2.66 -16.72
N TYR A 188 -0.08 3.52 -15.80
CA TYR A 188 0.50 4.81 -16.18
C TYR A 188 1.76 4.65 -17.03
N SER A 189 2.52 3.57 -16.81
CA SER A 189 3.78 3.28 -17.50
C SER A 189 3.62 2.24 -18.62
N ALA A 190 2.42 1.70 -18.82
CA ALA A 190 2.12 0.65 -19.80
C ALA A 190 2.02 1.19 -21.23
N GLU A 191 2.32 0.33 -22.19
CA GLU A 191 2.19 0.64 -23.62
C GLU A 191 0.71 0.88 -24.00
N PRO A 192 0.41 1.69 -25.04
CA PRO A 192 -0.96 1.99 -25.45
C PRO A 192 -1.84 0.76 -25.74
N GLU A 193 -1.24 -0.32 -26.25
CA GLU A 193 -1.95 -1.57 -26.58
C GLU A 193 -2.45 -2.31 -25.33
N GLU A 194 -1.67 -2.29 -24.24
CA GLU A 194 -2.07 -2.86 -22.95
C GLU A 194 -3.19 -2.03 -22.30
N LEU A 195 -3.14 -0.71 -22.47
CA LEU A 195 -4.20 0.21 -22.02
C LEU A 195 -5.52 0.01 -22.79
N GLU A 196 -5.46 -0.22 -24.10
CA GLU A 196 -6.64 -0.54 -24.90
C GLU A 196 -7.25 -1.89 -24.50
N THR A 197 -6.41 -2.89 -24.26
CA THR A 197 -6.84 -4.22 -23.79
C THR A 197 -7.47 -4.13 -22.40
N LEU A 198 -6.88 -3.35 -21.48
CA LEU A 198 -7.50 -3.06 -20.19
C LEU A 198 -8.86 -2.39 -20.38
N GLY A 199 -8.94 -1.36 -21.21
CA GLY A 199 -10.18 -0.63 -21.50
C GLY A 199 -11.29 -1.55 -21.99
N GLN A 200 -10.98 -2.50 -22.86
CA GLN A 200 -11.92 -3.53 -23.33
C GLN A 200 -12.34 -4.47 -22.19
N SER A 201 -11.39 -4.96 -21.38
CA SER A 201 -11.69 -5.86 -20.26
C SER A 201 -12.59 -5.24 -19.19
N LEU A 202 -12.40 -3.94 -18.91
CA LEU A 202 -13.23 -3.19 -17.97
C LEU A 202 -14.62 -2.90 -18.55
N TRP A 203 -14.71 -2.64 -19.84
CA TRP A 203 -15.98 -2.43 -20.53
C TRP A 203 -16.83 -3.71 -20.55
N ASP A 204 -16.19 -4.85 -20.78
CA ASP A 204 -16.87 -6.17 -20.80
C ASP A 204 -17.25 -6.64 -19.38
N ALA A 205 -16.47 -6.27 -18.36
CA ALA A 205 -16.79 -6.56 -16.95
C ALA A 205 -18.00 -5.75 -16.42
N ALA A 206 -18.27 -4.57 -17.02
CA ALA A 206 -19.33 -3.65 -16.56
C ALA A 206 -20.76 -4.19 -16.71
N GLU A 207 -21.01 -5.27 -17.44
CA GLU A 207 -22.36 -5.84 -17.57
C GLU A 207 -22.76 -6.84 -16.48
N THR A 208 -21.86 -7.26 -15.56
CA THR A 208 -22.23 -8.31 -14.59
C THR A 208 -22.29 -7.94 -13.11
N GLU A 209 -21.60 -6.91 -12.60
CA GLU A 209 -21.75 -6.52 -11.17
C GLU A 209 -21.54 -5.01 -10.94
N PHE A 210 -22.40 -4.17 -11.54
CA PHE A 210 -22.68 -2.85 -10.96
C PHE A 210 -23.82 -3.04 -9.94
N ASP A 211 -23.49 -3.41 -8.70
CA ASP A 211 -24.46 -3.27 -7.61
C ASP A 211 -24.65 -1.76 -7.38
N GLY A 212 -25.76 -1.27 -7.93
CA GLY A 212 -26.13 0.13 -7.92
C GLY A 212 -26.47 0.56 -6.51
N ASN A 213 -25.49 1.13 -5.81
CA ASN A 213 -25.77 2.00 -4.69
C ASN A 213 -24.67 3.04 -4.50
N ASP A 214 -24.56 3.97 -5.46
CA ASP A 214 -24.34 5.39 -5.17
C ASP A 214 -24.47 6.22 -6.45
N ALA A 215 -25.72 6.32 -6.91
CA ALA A 215 -26.15 7.46 -7.69
C ALA A 215 -27.58 7.82 -7.29
N SER A 216 -27.71 9.00 -6.68
CA SER A 216 -28.96 9.73 -6.36
C SER A 216 -29.55 9.47 -4.98
N LYS A 217 -29.20 10.32 -4.01
CA LYS A 217 -30.16 11.21 -3.33
C LYS A 217 -29.48 12.22 -2.39
N CYS A 218 -29.67 13.50 -2.76
CA CYS A 218 -29.49 14.74 -2.01
C CYS A 218 -28.07 15.28 -1.83
#